data_AF-A0A7C3LBX6-F1
#
_entry.id   AF-A0A7C3LBX6-F1
#
_cell.length_a   1.000
_cell.length_b   1.000
_cell.length_c   1.000
_cell.angle_alpha   90.00
_cell.angle_beta   90.00
_cell.angle_gamma   90.00
#
_symmetry.space_group_name_H-M   'P 1'
#
loop_
_entity.id
_entity.type
_entity.pdbx_description
1 polymer ?
#
loop_
_entity_poly.entity_id
_entity_poly.type
_entity_poly.pdbx_seq_one_letter_code
_entity_poly.pdbx_strand_id
1 'polypeptide(L)'
;MHQAHTYLVDALDWDGRIAAVRPVEVDYYTRASVGSRIQELLPEEEAAAGGLQRAYGDVTVVTKATGYRKIKRYSHETLGYGEIDLPELILHTSGYWLIFSETLAETLYDAGILARPNDYGPNWQAVRRQVLARDNQRCRTCGAEAKPGQGLHVHHIRPFRDFHYVPGQNENYRQANQLENLVTLCPSCHRQAEAGQRARSALGGFAYVLRNLAPLYLMCDPGDIEVTAESRSPLTQAPTIVIYERVAAGVGFSQRLFALHDQLLPAALELVAGCRCRDGCPACVGPPGEIGPNTKAVTRQLLKIVMGE
;
A
#
# COMPACT_ATOMS: atom_id res chain seq x y z
N MET A 1 -14.04 14.64 18.87
CA MET A 1 -13.93 16.05 19.30
C MET A 1 -14.92 16.86 18.48
N HIS A 2 -15.68 17.73 19.12
CA HIS A 2 -16.63 18.63 18.44
C HIS A 2 -16.46 20.03 19.05
N GLN A 3 -16.11 21.02 18.22
CA GLN A 3 -15.81 22.39 18.68
C GLN A 3 -14.82 22.42 19.86
N ALA A 4 -13.71 21.69 19.76
CA ALA A 4 -12.69 21.49 20.81
C ALA A 4 -13.15 20.75 22.09
N HIS A 5 -14.45 20.49 22.27
CA HIS A 5 -14.95 19.64 23.35
C HIS A 5 -14.68 18.15 23.03
N THR A 6 -14.25 17.43 24.06
CA THR A 6 -13.89 16.01 23.99
C THR A 6 -15.07 15.13 24.41
N TYR A 7 -15.32 14.11 23.61
CA TYR A 7 -16.38 13.13 23.82
C TYR A 7 -15.81 11.74 23.56
N LEU A 8 -16.31 10.76 24.30
CA LEU A 8 -16.03 9.35 24.07
C LEU A 8 -17.29 8.69 23.53
N VAL A 9 -17.14 7.85 22.50
CA VAL A 9 -18.23 7.04 21.94
C VAL A 9 -18.39 5.81 22.83
N ASP A 10 -19.52 5.70 23.53
CA ASP A 10 -19.82 4.56 24.40
C ASP A 10 -20.47 3.41 23.61
N ALA A 11 -21.30 3.75 22.61
CA ALA A 11 -21.91 2.78 21.70
C ALA A 11 -22.08 3.38 20.30
N LEU A 12 -21.97 2.51 19.28
CA LEU A 12 -22.21 2.86 17.89
C LEU A 12 -23.24 1.89 17.29
N ASP A 13 -24.42 2.42 16.97
CA ASP A 13 -25.39 1.75 16.12
C ASP A 13 -25.02 2.03 14.66
N TRP A 14 -24.43 1.02 14.01
CA TRP A 14 -23.94 1.14 12.64
C TRP A 14 -25.07 1.27 11.63
N ASP A 15 -26.11 0.45 11.76
CA ASP A 15 -27.23 0.40 10.82
C ASP A 15 -28.14 1.62 11.00
N GLY A 16 -28.41 2.00 12.26
CA GLY A 16 -29.17 3.20 12.59
C GLY A 16 -28.41 4.51 12.38
N ARG A 17 -27.09 4.44 12.14
CA ARG A 17 -26.16 5.59 11.98
C ARG A 17 -26.15 6.52 13.19
N ILE A 18 -26.25 5.96 14.40
CA ILE A 18 -26.29 6.71 15.65
C ILE A 18 -25.06 6.38 16.51
N ALA A 19 -24.32 7.40 16.90
CA ALA A 19 -23.24 7.28 17.88
C ALA A 19 -23.69 7.87 19.22
N ALA A 20 -23.79 7.02 20.25
CA ALA A 20 -24.03 7.47 21.62
C ALA A 20 -22.70 7.93 22.23
N VAL A 21 -22.67 9.19 22.67
CA VAL A 21 -21.45 9.83 23.17
C VAL A 21 -21.67 10.47 24.52
N ARG A 22 -20.62 10.53 25.33
CA ARG A 22 -20.59 11.29 26.58
C ARG A 22 -19.42 12.27 26.61
N PRO A 23 -19.58 13.45 27.23
CA PRO A 23 -18.47 14.38 27.41
C PRO A 23 -17.42 13.76 28.34
N VAL A 24 -16.15 13.97 28.00
CA VAL A 24 -15.00 13.53 28.80
C VAL A 24 -13.91 14.59 28.77
N GLU A 25 -13.18 14.77 29.86
CA GLU A 25 -11.95 15.57 29.90
C GLU A 25 -10.75 14.62 29.72
N VAL A 26 -10.16 14.59 28.52
CA VAL A 26 -8.99 13.75 28.20
C VAL A 26 -7.97 14.52 27.39
N ASP A 27 -6.69 14.20 27.57
CA ASP A 27 -5.57 14.86 26.89
C ASP A 27 -5.14 14.14 25.60
N TYR A 28 -5.97 13.24 25.08
CA TYR A 28 -5.71 12.45 23.88
C TYR A 28 -6.87 12.49 22.88
N TYR A 29 -6.56 12.17 21.63
CA TYR A 29 -7.54 11.92 20.57
C TYR A 29 -7.31 10.54 19.94
N THR A 30 -8.31 10.04 19.20
CA THR A 30 -8.22 8.75 18.52
C THR A 30 -8.05 8.92 17.01
N ARG A 31 -7.25 8.06 16.38
CA ARG A 31 -7.14 7.96 14.92
C ARG A 31 -7.34 6.52 14.48
N ALA A 32 -8.33 6.28 13.63
CA ALA A 32 -8.61 4.94 13.11
C ALA A 32 -7.45 4.42 12.24
N SER A 33 -7.27 3.11 12.28
CA SER A 33 -6.38 2.33 11.43
C SER A 33 -7.25 1.61 10.40
N VAL A 34 -7.34 2.21 9.22
CA VAL A 34 -8.15 1.74 8.11
C VAL A 34 -7.22 1.15 7.06
N GLY A 35 -7.61 0.02 6.49
CA GLY A 35 -6.93 -0.57 5.33
C GLY A 35 -7.93 -0.84 4.22
N SER A 36 -7.54 -0.53 2.99
CA SER A 36 -8.30 -0.83 1.79
C SER A 36 -7.54 -1.84 0.95
N ARG A 37 -8.26 -2.73 0.27
CA ARG A 37 -7.71 -3.69 -0.70
C ARG A 37 -8.59 -3.71 -1.94
N ILE A 38 -7.98 -3.92 -3.09
CA ILE A 38 -8.71 -4.25 -4.31
C ILE A 38 -9.13 -5.72 -4.17
N GLN A 39 -10.42 -5.97 -4.27
CA GLN A 39 -10.99 -7.32 -4.23
C GLN A 39 -11.17 -7.89 -5.64
N GLU A 40 -11.48 -7.05 -6.61
CA GLU A 40 -11.80 -7.46 -7.97
C GLU A 40 -11.44 -6.36 -8.98
N LEU A 41 -11.01 -6.78 -10.18
CA LEU A 41 -10.77 -5.96 -11.36
C LEU A 41 -11.46 -6.66 -12.54
N LEU A 42 -12.44 -6.02 -13.16
CA LEU A 42 -13.17 -6.55 -14.32
C LEU A 42 -12.99 -5.58 -15.49
N PRO A 43 -12.13 -5.90 -16.47
CA PRO A 43 -11.89 -5.01 -17.60
C PRO A 43 -13.10 -4.91 -18.53
N GLU A 44 -13.41 -3.68 -18.94
CA GLU A 44 -14.29 -3.37 -20.07
C GLU A 44 -13.48 -3.17 -21.35
N GLU A 45 -12.34 -2.47 -21.24
CA GLU A 45 -11.41 -2.26 -22.34
C GLU A 45 -9.97 -2.43 -21.86
N GLU A 46 -9.14 -3.05 -22.69
CA GLU A 46 -7.74 -3.28 -22.41
C GLU A 46 -6.87 -3.01 -23.63
N ALA A 47 -5.64 -2.57 -23.39
CA ALA A 47 -4.61 -2.46 -24.40
C ALA A 47 -3.25 -2.82 -23.78
N ALA A 48 -2.33 -3.36 -24.57
CA ALA A 48 -0.98 -3.68 -24.12
C ALA A 48 0.06 -3.15 -25.11
N ALA A 49 1.08 -2.47 -24.59
CA ALA A 49 2.20 -1.96 -25.36
C ALA A 49 3.47 -1.97 -24.50
N GLY A 50 4.61 -2.38 -25.09
CA GLY A 50 5.91 -2.32 -24.38
C GLY A 50 5.99 -3.15 -23.09
N GLY A 51 5.16 -4.20 -22.95
CA GLY A 51 5.07 -4.98 -21.70
C GLY A 51 4.27 -4.31 -20.58
N LEU A 52 3.65 -3.15 -20.83
CA LEU A 52 2.68 -2.54 -19.94
C LEU A 52 1.27 -2.78 -20.49
N GLN A 53 0.45 -3.51 -19.73
CA GLN A 53 -0.98 -3.64 -20.00
C GLN A 53 -1.73 -2.53 -19.26
N ARG A 54 -2.55 -1.78 -19.97
CA ARG A 54 -3.49 -0.81 -19.44
C ARG A 54 -4.91 -1.32 -19.61
N ALA A 55 -5.78 -1.04 -18.66
CA ALA A 55 -7.18 -1.40 -18.74
C ALA A 55 -8.05 -0.39 -17.96
N TYR A 56 -9.32 -0.31 -18.32
CA TYR A 56 -10.35 0.25 -17.45
C TYR A 56 -11.56 -0.67 -17.38
N GLY A 57 -12.34 -0.52 -16.32
CA GLY A 57 -13.60 -1.23 -16.10
C GLY A 57 -13.99 -1.19 -14.63
N ASP A 58 -14.79 -2.17 -14.20
CA ASP A 58 -15.28 -2.25 -12.83
C ASP A 58 -14.18 -2.66 -11.84
N VAL A 59 -14.22 -2.04 -10.67
CA VAL A 59 -13.33 -2.31 -9.53
C VAL A 59 -14.16 -2.44 -8.26
N THR A 60 -13.93 -3.54 -7.53
CA THR A 60 -14.49 -3.72 -6.19
C THR A 60 -13.41 -3.47 -5.16
N VAL A 61 -13.61 -2.46 -4.31
CA VAL A 61 -12.69 -2.08 -3.23
C VAL A 61 -13.31 -2.40 -1.88
N VAL A 62 -12.57 -3.11 -1.04
CA VAL A 62 -12.98 -3.44 0.33
C VAL A 62 -12.16 -2.64 1.31
N THR A 63 -12.84 -1.89 2.17
CA THR A 63 -12.24 -1.07 3.23
C THR A 63 -12.67 -1.56 4.59
N LYS A 64 -11.70 -1.75 5.49
CA LYS A 64 -11.96 -2.19 6.87
C LYS A 64 -11.20 -1.37 7.88
N ALA A 65 -11.91 -0.85 8.87
CA ALA A 65 -11.31 -0.31 10.08
C ALA A 65 -11.08 -1.46 11.07
N THR A 66 -9.83 -1.69 11.47
CA THR A 66 -9.48 -2.84 12.35
C THR A 66 -9.01 -2.44 13.74
N GLY A 67 -8.73 -1.15 13.94
CA GLY A 67 -8.27 -0.62 15.22
C GLY A 67 -8.14 0.88 15.19
N TYR A 68 -7.73 1.46 16.31
CA TYR A 68 -7.40 2.88 16.42
C TYR A 68 -6.18 3.09 17.31
N ARG A 69 -5.54 4.25 17.15
CA ARG A 69 -4.47 4.75 18.01
C ARG A 69 -5.02 5.83 18.93
N LYS A 70 -4.65 5.78 20.21
CA LYS A 70 -4.79 6.91 21.14
C LYS A 70 -3.52 7.75 21.04
N ILE A 71 -3.67 9.03 20.72
CA ILE A 71 -2.57 9.95 20.44
C ILE A 71 -2.67 11.12 21.41
N LYS A 72 -1.62 11.39 22.16
CA LYS A 72 -1.56 12.53 23.08
C LYS A 72 -1.64 13.83 22.29
N ARG A 73 -2.50 14.75 22.70
CA ARG A 73 -2.91 15.92 21.90
C ARG A 73 -1.75 16.86 21.56
N TYR A 74 -0.82 17.07 22.48
CA TYR A 74 0.26 18.04 22.31
C TYR A 74 1.56 17.44 21.81
N SER A 75 1.96 16.28 22.33
CA SER A 75 3.22 15.63 21.93
C SER A 75 3.09 14.76 20.69
N HIS A 76 1.87 14.47 20.23
CA HIS A 76 1.58 13.48 19.18
C HIS A 76 2.13 12.08 19.45
N GLU A 77 2.46 11.79 20.72
CA GLU A 77 2.92 10.48 21.16
C GLU A 77 1.77 9.48 21.13
N THR A 78 2.06 8.24 20.69
CA THR A 78 1.08 7.17 20.72
C THR A 78 0.99 6.60 22.14
N LEU A 79 -0.15 6.84 22.80
CA LEU A 79 -0.43 6.38 24.17
C LEU A 79 -0.90 4.94 24.23
N GLY A 80 -1.44 4.42 23.13
CA GLY A 80 -1.94 3.06 23.08
C GLY A 80 -2.78 2.80 21.85
N TYR A 81 -3.32 1.59 21.79
CA TYR A 81 -4.12 1.09 20.69
C TYR A 81 -5.44 0.56 21.23
N GLY A 82 -6.46 0.55 20.37
CA GLY A 82 -7.70 -0.16 20.62
C GLY A 82 -8.17 -0.85 19.36
N GLU A 83 -9.11 -1.77 19.52
CA GLU A 83 -9.68 -2.51 18.41
C GLU A 83 -10.94 -1.80 17.88
N ILE A 84 -11.22 -2.03 16.61
CA ILE A 84 -12.47 -1.63 15.97
C ILE A 84 -13.04 -2.91 15.37
N ASP A 85 -14.27 -3.22 15.72
CA ASP A 85 -15.05 -4.29 15.12
C ASP A 85 -16.21 -3.65 14.34
N LEU A 86 -15.95 -3.37 13.07
CA LEU A 86 -16.93 -2.81 12.14
C LEU A 86 -16.99 -3.68 10.88
N PRO A 87 -18.16 -3.73 10.22
CA PRO A 87 -18.31 -4.45 8.97
C PRO A 87 -17.39 -3.85 7.90
N GLU A 88 -17.11 -4.68 6.90
CA GLU A 88 -16.36 -4.24 5.73
C GLU A 88 -17.23 -3.31 4.87
N LEU A 89 -16.64 -2.21 4.44
CA LEU A 89 -17.24 -1.29 3.48
C LEU A 89 -16.82 -1.71 2.08
N ILE A 90 -17.80 -2.09 1.27
CA ILE A 90 -17.59 -2.49 -0.13
C ILE A 90 -17.96 -1.29 -1.01
N LEU A 91 -17.01 -0.86 -1.84
CA LEU A 91 -17.19 0.15 -2.86
C LEU A 91 -17.09 -0.53 -4.22
N HIS A 92 -18.22 -0.57 -4.94
CA HIS A 92 -18.24 -0.89 -6.36
C HIS A 92 -18.10 0.43 -7.13
N THR A 93 -17.09 0.53 -7.98
CA THR A 93 -16.72 1.75 -8.72
C THR A 93 -16.01 1.36 -10.01
N SER A 94 -15.64 2.34 -10.82
CA SER A 94 -14.77 2.15 -11.98
C SER A 94 -13.30 2.41 -11.61
N GLY A 95 -12.39 1.78 -12.35
CA GLY A 95 -10.95 2.00 -12.21
C GLY A 95 -10.21 1.94 -13.54
N TYR A 96 -9.04 2.55 -13.53
CA TYR A 96 -8.01 2.47 -14.57
C TYR A 96 -6.76 1.88 -13.93
N TRP A 97 -6.20 0.82 -14.52
CA TRP A 97 -5.05 0.13 -13.97
C TRP A 97 -3.97 -0.19 -14.99
N LEU A 98 -2.77 -0.35 -14.46
CA LEU A 98 -1.54 -0.66 -15.18
C LEU A 98 -0.96 -1.95 -14.59
N ILE A 99 -0.78 -2.96 -15.42
CA ILE A 99 -0.18 -4.24 -15.07
C ILE A 99 1.15 -4.37 -15.82
N PHE A 100 2.23 -4.56 -15.07
CA PHE A 100 3.55 -4.76 -15.64
C PHE A 100 3.69 -6.24 -15.99
N SER A 101 3.89 -6.58 -17.27
CA SER A 101 4.09 -7.97 -17.70
C SER A 101 5.29 -8.59 -16.98
N GLU A 102 5.34 -9.92 -16.93
CA GLU A 102 6.48 -10.63 -16.37
C GLU A 102 7.81 -10.20 -17.01
N THR A 103 7.85 -10.08 -18.34
CA THR A 103 9.04 -9.62 -19.08
C THR A 103 9.49 -8.21 -18.71
N LEU A 104 8.55 -7.27 -18.58
CA LEU A 104 8.84 -5.89 -18.17
C LEU A 104 9.27 -5.85 -16.70
N ALA A 105 8.58 -6.58 -15.83
CA ALA A 105 8.89 -6.65 -14.41
C ALA A 105 10.31 -7.21 -14.18
N GLU A 106 10.68 -8.30 -14.87
CA GLU A 106 12.03 -8.87 -14.82
C GLU A 106 13.10 -7.87 -15.26
N THR A 107 12.86 -7.14 -16.36
CA THR A 107 13.76 -6.07 -16.82
C THR A 107 13.95 -4.99 -15.74
N LEU A 108 12.86 -4.59 -15.08
CA LEU A 108 12.89 -3.58 -14.01
C LEU A 108 13.56 -4.11 -12.73
N TYR A 109 13.45 -5.40 -12.44
CA TYR A 109 14.13 -6.04 -11.32
C TYR A 109 15.64 -6.11 -11.54
N ASP A 110 16.08 -6.53 -12.73
CA ASP A 110 17.50 -6.63 -13.08
C ASP A 110 18.18 -5.26 -13.14
N ALA A 111 17.43 -4.22 -13.53
CA ALA A 111 17.87 -2.83 -13.45
C ALA A 111 17.88 -2.26 -12.02
N GLY A 112 17.38 -3.00 -11.01
CA GLY A 112 17.27 -2.54 -9.62
C GLY A 112 16.24 -1.42 -9.41
N ILE A 113 15.32 -1.24 -10.36
CA ILE A 113 14.29 -0.19 -10.35
C ILE A 113 13.10 -0.63 -9.50
N LEU A 114 12.67 -1.88 -9.69
CA LEU A 114 11.70 -2.54 -8.82
C LEU A 114 12.44 -3.51 -7.88
N ALA A 115 11.90 -3.67 -6.67
CA ALA A 115 12.34 -4.72 -5.77
C ALA A 115 11.62 -6.02 -6.14
N ARG A 116 12.38 -7.11 -6.36
CA ARG A 116 11.81 -8.45 -6.53
C ARG A 116 10.90 -8.77 -5.33
N PRO A 117 9.70 -9.33 -5.54
CA PRO A 117 8.93 -9.92 -4.46
C PRO A 117 9.82 -10.89 -3.70
N ASN A 118 9.87 -10.79 -2.38
CA ASN A 118 10.80 -11.61 -1.60
C ASN A 118 10.47 -13.11 -1.79
N ASP A 119 11.36 -13.82 -2.49
CA ASP A 119 11.43 -15.27 -2.42
C ASP A 119 12.15 -15.62 -1.12
N TYR A 120 11.39 -16.06 -0.12
CA TYR A 120 11.93 -16.45 1.17
C TYR A 120 12.56 -17.85 1.15
N GLY A 121 12.65 -18.50 0.00
CA GLY A 121 13.25 -19.81 -0.16
C GLY A 121 12.31 -20.98 0.20
N PRO A 122 12.71 -22.21 -0.15
CA PRO A 122 11.83 -23.39 -0.11
C PRO A 122 11.39 -23.80 1.30
N ASN A 123 12.15 -23.45 2.34
CA ASN A 123 11.80 -23.80 3.73
C ASN A 123 10.80 -22.82 4.37
N TRP A 124 10.43 -21.72 3.69
CA TRP A 124 9.70 -20.63 4.32
C TRP A 124 8.37 -21.07 4.93
N GLN A 125 7.57 -21.87 4.23
CA GLN A 125 6.27 -22.33 4.78
C GLN A 125 6.44 -23.18 6.04
N ALA A 126 7.48 -24.01 6.10
CA ALA A 126 7.78 -24.81 7.28
C ALA A 126 8.26 -23.93 8.44
N VAL A 127 9.21 -23.02 8.19
CA VAL A 127 9.73 -22.09 9.20
C VAL A 127 8.63 -21.17 9.71
N ARG A 128 7.79 -20.63 8.82
CA ARG A 128 6.65 -19.78 9.19
C ARG A 128 5.73 -20.48 10.19
N ARG A 129 5.41 -21.76 9.96
CA ARG A 129 4.62 -22.56 10.92
C ARG A 129 5.34 -22.75 12.25
N GLN A 130 6.66 -22.99 12.23
CA GLN A 130 7.46 -23.12 13.46
C GLN A 130 7.50 -21.83 14.27
N VAL A 131 7.65 -20.66 13.63
CA VAL A 131 7.64 -19.36 14.30
C VAL A 131 6.28 -19.06 14.93
N LEU A 132 5.19 -19.29 14.18
CA LEU A 132 3.84 -19.12 14.71
C LEU A 132 3.56 -20.05 15.90
N ALA A 133 4.04 -21.29 15.84
CA ALA A 133 3.92 -22.25 16.94
C ALA A 133 4.76 -21.83 18.16
N ARG A 134 6.03 -21.44 17.96
CA ARG A 134 6.93 -20.91 18.99
C ARG A 134 6.30 -19.73 19.74
N ASP A 135 5.65 -18.85 18.98
CA ASP A 135 5.03 -17.63 19.50
C ASP A 135 3.59 -17.87 20.01
N ASN A 136 3.16 -19.13 20.14
CA ASN A 136 1.83 -19.53 20.62
C ASN A 136 0.68 -18.84 19.87
N GLN A 137 0.81 -18.67 18.55
CA GLN A 137 -0.16 -17.97 17.71
C GLN A 137 -0.52 -16.57 18.26
N ARG A 138 0.48 -15.86 18.82
CA ARG A 138 0.33 -14.52 19.38
C ARG A 138 1.40 -13.57 18.85
N CYS A 139 1.00 -12.31 18.68
CA CYS A 139 1.90 -11.22 18.34
C CYS A 139 2.93 -11.01 19.47
N ARG A 140 4.22 -11.03 19.14
CA ARG A 140 5.31 -10.84 20.12
C ARG A 140 5.48 -9.41 20.60
N THR A 141 4.93 -8.43 19.87
CA THR A 141 4.96 -7.01 20.27
C THR A 141 3.81 -6.62 21.20
N CYS A 142 2.57 -7.00 20.89
CA CYS A 142 1.38 -6.56 21.64
C CYS A 142 0.58 -7.68 22.31
N GLY A 143 0.93 -8.96 22.09
CA GLY A 143 0.24 -10.12 22.68
C GLY A 143 -1.06 -10.56 21.98
N ALA A 144 -1.52 -9.83 20.96
CA ALA A 144 -2.77 -10.12 20.25
C ALA A 144 -2.76 -11.48 19.52
N GLU A 145 -3.87 -12.21 19.58
CA GLU A 145 -4.08 -13.45 18.83
C GLU A 145 -4.48 -13.20 17.37
N ALA A 146 -4.44 -14.25 16.55
CA ALA A 146 -4.96 -14.21 15.18
C ALA A 146 -6.48 -13.99 15.18
N LYS A 147 -6.97 -13.04 14.38
CA LYS A 147 -8.41 -12.79 14.24
C LYS A 147 -9.02 -13.70 13.16
N PRO A 148 -10.30 -14.07 13.25
CA PRO A 148 -11.00 -14.78 12.17
C PRO A 148 -10.89 -13.99 10.86
N GLY A 149 -10.34 -14.62 9.81
CA GLY A 149 -10.11 -13.98 8.50
C GLY A 149 -8.87 -13.06 8.42
N GLN A 150 -8.16 -12.79 9.52
CA GLN A 150 -6.90 -12.04 9.54
C GLN A 150 -5.85 -12.78 10.39
N GLY A 151 -5.02 -13.56 9.70
CA GLY A 151 -3.93 -14.31 10.31
C GLY A 151 -2.80 -13.43 10.84
N LEU A 152 -1.92 -14.03 11.64
CA LEU A 152 -0.67 -13.41 12.05
C LEU A 152 0.39 -13.46 10.95
N HIS A 153 1.27 -12.47 10.95
CA HIS A 153 2.39 -12.34 10.03
C HIS A 153 3.68 -12.78 10.72
N VAL A 154 4.63 -13.31 9.95
CA VAL A 154 6.00 -13.56 10.42
C VAL A 154 6.90 -12.59 9.69
N HIS A 155 7.61 -11.76 10.46
CA HIS A 155 8.45 -10.66 9.97
C HIS A 155 9.93 -10.95 10.22
N HIS A 156 10.79 -10.60 9.27
CA HIS A 156 12.23 -10.69 9.42
C HIS A 156 12.78 -9.47 10.19
N ILE A 157 13.43 -9.70 11.32
CA ILE A 157 14.03 -8.66 12.18
C ILE A 157 15.17 -7.94 11.42
N ARG A 158 16.14 -8.71 10.93
CA ARG A 158 17.07 -8.27 9.89
C ARG A 158 16.43 -8.56 8.54
N PRO A 159 16.30 -7.57 7.64
CA PRO A 159 15.65 -7.74 6.34
C PRO A 159 16.23 -8.90 5.54
N PHE A 160 15.36 -9.72 4.93
CA PHE A 160 15.75 -10.92 4.18
C PHE A 160 16.77 -10.64 3.05
N ARG A 161 16.64 -9.49 2.38
CA ARG A 161 17.54 -9.04 1.31
C ARG A 161 19.00 -8.87 1.76
N ASP A 162 19.24 -8.60 3.04
CA ASP A 162 20.59 -8.37 3.58
C ASP A 162 21.41 -9.67 3.67
N PHE A 163 20.78 -10.82 3.38
CA PHE A 163 21.42 -12.13 3.32
C PHE A 163 21.77 -12.54 1.89
N HIS A 164 21.41 -11.74 0.87
CA HIS A 164 21.79 -11.97 -0.53
C HIS A 164 21.44 -13.38 -1.06
N TYR A 165 20.23 -13.87 -0.74
CA TYR A 165 19.72 -15.11 -1.29
C TYR A 165 19.47 -14.98 -2.80
N VAL A 166 19.97 -15.94 -3.57
CA VAL A 166 19.71 -16.07 -5.00
C VAL A 166 19.19 -17.49 -5.27
N PRO A 167 17.92 -17.66 -5.69
CA PRO A 167 17.35 -18.97 -5.98
C PRO A 167 18.20 -19.79 -6.96
N GLY A 168 18.41 -21.06 -6.64
CA GLY A 168 19.23 -21.99 -7.44
C GLY A 168 20.75 -21.77 -7.39
N GLN A 169 21.23 -20.65 -6.82
CA GLN A 169 22.67 -20.36 -6.73
C GLN A 169 23.23 -20.52 -5.32
N ASN A 170 22.47 -20.15 -4.29
CA ASN A 170 22.90 -20.29 -2.89
C ASN A 170 21.76 -20.67 -1.95
N GLU A 171 22.10 -21.00 -0.70
CA GLU A 171 21.15 -21.39 0.34
C GLU A 171 21.02 -20.35 1.47
N ASN A 172 21.35 -19.08 1.20
CA ASN A 172 21.37 -18.03 2.24
C ASN A 172 19.99 -17.79 2.86
N TYR A 173 18.92 -18.22 2.20
CA TYR A 173 17.57 -18.28 2.77
C TYR A 173 17.52 -19.06 4.09
N ARG A 174 18.39 -20.06 4.30
CA ARG A 174 18.46 -20.81 5.56
C ARG A 174 18.90 -19.93 6.73
N GLN A 175 19.88 -19.05 6.49
CA GLN A 175 20.36 -18.11 7.49
C GLN A 175 19.31 -17.01 7.74
N ALA A 176 18.74 -16.46 6.66
CA ALA A 176 17.71 -15.43 6.77
C ALA A 176 16.45 -15.92 7.52
N ASN A 177 16.11 -17.21 7.36
CA ASN A 177 14.97 -17.86 8.00
C ASN A 177 15.30 -18.56 9.32
N GLN A 178 16.44 -18.25 9.96
CA GLN A 178 16.67 -18.69 11.33
C GLN A 178 15.58 -18.12 12.25
N LEU A 179 15.06 -18.95 13.17
CA LEU A 179 13.94 -18.57 14.04
C LEU A 179 14.23 -17.28 14.81
N GLU A 180 15.47 -17.08 15.25
CA GLU A 180 15.95 -15.88 15.94
C GLU A 180 15.87 -14.60 15.11
N ASN A 181 15.90 -14.69 13.78
CA ASN A 181 15.70 -13.55 12.88
C ASN A 181 14.22 -13.29 12.57
N LEU A 182 13.28 -14.04 13.17
CA LEU A 182 11.86 -13.99 12.83
C LEU A 182 10.99 -13.67 14.04
N VAL A 183 9.99 -12.82 13.82
CA VAL A 183 9.04 -12.39 14.86
C VAL A 183 7.60 -12.46 14.38
N THR A 184 6.72 -13.08 15.16
CA THR A 184 5.28 -13.07 14.87
C THR A 184 4.66 -11.72 15.22
N LEU A 185 4.00 -11.08 14.27
CA LEU A 185 3.34 -9.78 14.43
C LEU A 185 1.87 -9.85 13.99
N CYS A 186 0.99 -9.15 14.70
CA CYS A 186 -0.36 -8.88 14.21
C CYS A 186 -0.33 -7.86 13.06
N PRO A 187 -1.40 -7.74 12.24
CA PRO A 187 -1.42 -6.82 11.10
C PRO A 187 -1.10 -5.35 11.45
N SER A 188 -1.44 -4.88 12.67
CA SER A 188 -1.13 -3.52 13.10
C SER A 188 0.35 -3.33 13.43
N CYS A 189 0.95 -4.22 14.22
CA CYS A 189 2.38 -4.19 14.53
C CYS A 189 3.25 -4.51 13.30
N HIS A 190 2.80 -5.39 12.41
CA HIS A 190 3.48 -5.68 11.14
C HIS A 190 3.57 -4.43 10.27
N ARG A 191 2.47 -3.67 10.14
CA ARG A 191 2.45 -2.39 9.43
C ARG A 191 3.41 -1.36 10.05
N GLN A 192 3.60 -1.36 11.37
CA GLN A 192 4.55 -0.46 12.04
C GLN A 192 6.00 -0.86 11.74
N ALA A 193 6.31 -2.15 11.82
CA ALA A 193 7.63 -2.68 11.46
C ALA A 193 7.96 -2.40 9.98
N GLU A 194 6.97 -2.51 9.10
CA GLU A 194 7.10 -2.22 7.68
C GLU A 194 6.98 -0.75 7.31
N ALA A 195 6.56 0.15 8.21
CA ALA A 195 6.37 1.57 7.89
C ALA A 195 7.66 2.24 7.39
N GLY A 196 8.83 1.72 7.80
CA GLY A 196 10.12 2.14 7.26
C GLY A 196 10.51 1.51 5.91
N GLN A 197 9.84 0.43 5.48
CA GLN A 197 10.14 -0.36 4.27
C GLN A 197 9.14 -0.20 3.12
N ARG A 198 7.85 0.02 3.40
CA ARG A 198 6.78 0.21 2.39
C ARG A 198 6.97 1.44 1.50
N ALA A 199 7.78 2.39 1.95
CA ALA A 199 8.19 3.58 1.25
C ALA A 199 8.95 3.30 -0.08
N ARG A 200 9.58 2.14 -0.22
CA ARG A 200 10.81 2.02 -1.03
C ARG A 200 10.58 1.41 -2.42
N SER A 201 9.87 2.08 -3.33
CA SER A 201 9.82 1.59 -4.71
C SER A 201 9.57 2.68 -5.76
N ALA A 202 10.15 2.49 -6.96
CA ALA A 202 9.82 3.28 -8.14
C ALA A 202 8.31 3.25 -8.44
N LEU A 203 7.62 2.13 -8.13
CA LEU A 203 6.18 1.99 -8.28
C LEU A 203 5.41 2.95 -7.36
N GLY A 204 5.85 3.11 -6.11
CA GLY A 204 5.28 4.07 -5.17
C GLY A 204 5.48 5.51 -5.61
N GLY A 205 6.69 5.85 -6.09
CA GLY A 205 6.97 7.17 -6.68
C GLY A 205 6.12 7.45 -7.91
N PHE A 206 5.91 6.45 -8.77
CA PHE A 206 5.06 6.57 -9.95
C PHE A 206 3.58 6.76 -9.58
N ALA A 207 3.06 5.98 -8.62
CA ALA A 207 1.72 6.16 -8.10
C ALA A 207 1.51 7.55 -7.46
N TYR A 208 2.52 8.08 -6.75
CA TYR A 208 2.44 9.44 -6.20
C TYR A 208 2.34 10.51 -7.31
N VAL A 209 3.12 10.35 -8.39
CA VAL A 209 3.03 11.24 -9.56
C VAL A 209 1.64 11.17 -10.19
N LEU A 210 1.13 9.96 -10.43
CA LEU A 210 -0.21 9.77 -11.01
C LEU A 210 -1.30 10.37 -10.14
N ARG A 211 -1.22 10.22 -8.82
CA ARG A 211 -2.16 10.80 -7.86
C ARG A 211 -2.25 12.32 -7.94
N ASN A 212 -1.13 12.99 -8.25
CA ASN A 212 -1.09 14.45 -8.37
C ASN A 212 -1.40 14.95 -9.78
N LEU A 213 -1.05 14.19 -10.82
CA LEU A 213 -1.28 14.58 -12.21
C LEU A 213 -2.69 14.27 -12.68
N ALA A 214 -3.23 13.09 -12.37
CA ALA A 214 -4.54 12.67 -12.84
C ALA A 214 -5.66 13.71 -12.58
N PRO A 215 -5.76 14.33 -11.38
CA PRO A 215 -6.78 15.35 -11.12
C PRO A 215 -6.67 16.59 -12.02
N LEU A 216 -5.46 16.98 -12.43
CA LEU A 216 -5.24 18.12 -13.33
C LEU A 216 -5.73 17.83 -14.75
N TYR A 217 -5.55 16.60 -15.21
CA TYR A 217 -6.03 16.16 -16.54
C TYR A 217 -7.53 15.87 -16.57
N LEU A 218 -8.08 15.45 -15.42
CA LEU A 218 -9.51 15.17 -15.25
C LEU A 218 -10.33 16.40 -14.86
N MET A 219 -9.66 17.48 -14.43
CA MET A 219 -10.29 18.67 -13.84
C MET A 219 -11.19 18.30 -12.64
N CYS A 220 -10.71 17.39 -11.78
CA CYS A 220 -11.43 16.91 -10.58
C CYS A 220 -10.70 17.29 -9.29
N ASP A 221 -11.35 17.10 -8.14
CA ASP A 221 -10.67 17.23 -6.85
C ASP A 221 -9.71 16.04 -6.65
N PRO A 222 -8.52 16.23 -6.06
CA PRO A 222 -7.62 15.12 -5.75
C PRO A 222 -8.24 14.05 -4.82
N GLY A 223 -9.27 14.40 -4.06
CA GLY A 223 -10.04 13.50 -3.22
C GLY A 223 -11.07 12.65 -3.96
N ASP A 224 -11.34 12.92 -5.25
CA ASP A 224 -12.29 12.15 -6.06
C ASP A 224 -11.72 10.81 -6.55
N ILE A 225 -10.40 10.67 -6.55
CA ILE A 225 -9.70 9.45 -6.97
C ILE A 225 -8.75 8.97 -5.87
N GLU A 226 -8.47 7.67 -5.88
CA GLU A 226 -7.43 7.05 -5.05
C GLU A 226 -6.46 6.29 -5.96
N VAL A 227 -5.18 6.24 -5.59
CA VAL A 227 -4.15 5.51 -6.33
C VAL A 227 -3.46 4.52 -5.41
N THR A 228 -3.46 3.25 -5.80
CA THR A 228 -2.75 2.18 -5.08
C THR A 228 -1.66 1.57 -5.96
N ALA A 229 -0.52 1.26 -5.35
CA ALA A 229 0.59 0.55 -5.98
C ALA A 229 0.89 -0.72 -5.18
N GLU A 230 0.83 -1.88 -5.84
CA GLU A 230 1.16 -3.18 -5.29
C GLU A 230 2.36 -3.75 -6.04
N SER A 231 3.49 -3.97 -5.37
CA SER A 231 4.67 -4.59 -5.98
C SER A 231 4.38 -5.98 -6.55
N ARG A 232 3.39 -6.66 -5.98
CA ARG A 232 2.79 -7.88 -6.51
C ARG A 232 1.34 -7.93 -6.06
N SER A 233 0.42 -7.61 -6.97
CA SER A 233 -1.01 -7.68 -6.66
C SER A 233 -1.43 -9.14 -6.48
N PRO A 234 -2.30 -9.46 -5.50
CA PRO A 234 -2.83 -10.81 -5.36
C PRO A 234 -3.74 -11.20 -6.53
N LEU A 235 -4.30 -10.23 -7.26
CA LEU A 235 -5.22 -10.46 -8.37
C LEU A 235 -4.48 -10.76 -9.68
N THR A 236 -3.50 -9.94 -10.02
CA THR A 236 -2.76 -10.04 -11.29
C THR A 236 -1.48 -10.86 -11.18
N GLN A 237 -1.03 -11.15 -9.95
CA GLN A 237 0.28 -11.76 -9.64
C GLN A 237 1.49 -10.96 -10.14
N ALA A 238 1.28 -9.69 -10.52
CA ALA A 238 2.29 -8.82 -11.10
C ALA A 238 2.34 -7.44 -10.41
N PRO A 239 3.40 -6.64 -10.59
CA PRO A 239 3.39 -5.24 -10.17
C PRO A 239 2.21 -4.52 -10.82
N THR A 240 1.38 -3.87 -10.01
CA THR A 240 0.13 -3.27 -10.49
C THR A 240 -0.09 -1.91 -9.84
N ILE A 241 -0.49 -0.93 -10.65
CA ILE A 241 -1.03 0.35 -10.17
C ILE A 241 -2.50 0.40 -10.53
N VAL A 242 -3.34 0.78 -9.58
CA VAL A 242 -4.78 0.99 -9.79
C VAL A 242 -5.13 2.41 -9.38
N ILE A 243 -5.78 3.15 -10.27
CA ILE A 243 -6.46 4.41 -9.99
C ILE A 243 -7.95 4.10 -10.01
N TYR A 244 -8.68 4.44 -8.96
CA TYR A 244 -10.13 4.21 -8.91
C TYR A 244 -10.84 5.40 -8.32
N GLU A 245 -12.11 5.54 -8.70
CA GLU A 245 -12.94 6.65 -8.28
C GLU A 245 -13.51 6.38 -6.89
N ARG A 246 -13.49 7.38 -6.00
CA ARG A 246 -13.97 7.26 -4.61
C ARG A 246 -15.49 7.40 -4.47
N VAL A 247 -16.20 7.43 -5.59
CA VAL A 247 -17.66 7.51 -5.72
C VAL A 247 -18.22 6.16 -6.18
N ALA A 248 -19.37 5.77 -5.65
CA ALA A 248 -20.03 4.53 -6.06
C ALA A 248 -20.41 4.56 -7.54
N ALA A 249 -20.29 3.41 -8.22
CA ALA A 249 -20.47 3.21 -9.66
C ALA A 249 -19.50 3.98 -10.59
N GLY A 250 -18.67 4.88 -10.05
CA GLY A 250 -17.86 5.78 -10.86
C GLY A 250 -18.68 6.86 -11.58
N VAL A 251 -17.99 7.91 -12.02
CA VAL A 251 -18.53 9.03 -12.81
C VAL A 251 -17.81 9.18 -14.16
N GLY A 252 -16.82 8.34 -14.46
CA GLY A 252 -16.19 8.24 -15.78
C GLY A 252 -14.75 8.78 -15.84
N PHE A 253 -14.14 9.12 -14.70
CA PHE A 253 -12.73 9.52 -14.65
C PHE A 253 -11.81 8.39 -15.11
N SER A 254 -12.10 7.16 -14.72
CA SER A 254 -11.28 5.99 -15.08
C SER A 254 -11.23 5.76 -16.58
N GLN A 255 -12.38 5.81 -17.25
CA GLN A 255 -12.46 5.71 -18.72
C GLN A 255 -11.69 6.86 -19.39
N ARG A 256 -11.81 8.08 -18.84
CA ARG A 256 -11.07 9.23 -19.37
C ARG A 256 -9.56 9.09 -19.19
N LEU A 257 -9.08 8.58 -18.05
CA LEU A 257 -7.66 8.31 -17.81
C LEU A 257 -7.11 7.27 -18.80
N PHE A 258 -7.88 6.22 -19.09
CA PHE A 258 -7.50 5.25 -20.09
C PHE A 258 -7.29 5.89 -21.47
N ALA A 259 -8.21 6.76 -21.90
CA ALA A 259 -8.07 7.51 -23.16
C ALA A 259 -6.93 8.54 -23.15
N LEU A 260 -6.54 9.03 -21.96
CA LEU A 260 -5.45 9.99 -21.77
C LEU A 260 -4.09 9.33 -21.49
N HIS A 261 -4.00 8.00 -21.50
CA HIS A 261 -2.77 7.27 -21.15
C HIS A 261 -1.53 7.80 -21.88
N ASP A 262 -1.64 8.00 -23.19
CA ASP A 262 -0.53 8.42 -24.06
C ASP A 262 -0.12 9.88 -23.83
N GLN A 263 -0.92 10.67 -23.09
CA GLN A 263 -0.57 12.02 -22.63
C GLN A 263 -0.08 12.00 -21.18
N LEU A 264 -0.62 11.11 -20.35
CA LEU A 264 -0.37 11.05 -18.91
C LEU A 264 1.04 10.54 -18.60
N LEU A 265 1.54 9.52 -19.32
CA LEU A 265 2.88 8.97 -19.07
C LEU A 265 4.00 9.96 -19.45
N PRO A 266 3.98 10.62 -20.63
CA PRO A 266 4.96 11.66 -20.93
C PRO A 266 4.95 12.81 -19.92
N ALA A 267 3.76 13.25 -19.49
CA ALA A 267 3.64 14.30 -18.49
C ALA A 267 4.21 13.89 -17.12
N ALA A 268 4.03 12.62 -16.73
CA ALA A 268 4.67 12.06 -15.54
C ALA A 268 6.19 12.09 -15.64
N LEU A 269 6.76 11.67 -16.78
CA LEU A 269 8.20 11.71 -17.02
C LEU A 269 8.73 13.15 -17.01
N GLU A 270 8.05 14.07 -17.68
CA GLU A 270 8.39 15.50 -17.72
C GLU A 270 8.41 16.10 -16.31
N LEU A 271 7.37 15.86 -15.50
CA LEU A 271 7.31 16.35 -14.12
C LEU A 271 8.49 15.85 -13.28
N VAL A 272 8.79 14.55 -13.35
CA VAL A 272 9.87 13.95 -12.56
C VAL A 272 11.24 14.44 -13.05
N ALA A 273 11.44 14.54 -14.37
CA ALA A 273 12.69 15.00 -14.96
C ALA A 273 12.95 16.49 -14.73
N GLY A 274 11.92 17.33 -14.85
CA GLY A 274 12.01 18.79 -14.70
C GLY A 274 12.08 19.28 -13.25
N CYS A 275 11.67 18.47 -12.28
CA CYS A 275 11.75 18.83 -10.87
C CYS A 275 13.21 19.00 -10.41
N ARG A 276 13.50 20.02 -9.58
CA ARG A 276 14.87 20.33 -9.12
C ARG A 276 15.30 19.57 -7.86
N CYS A 277 14.45 18.73 -7.27
CA CYS A 277 14.79 17.98 -6.06
C CYS A 277 15.81 16.86 -6.35
N ARG A 278 16.57 16.44 -5.32
CA ARG A 278 17.54 15.34 -5.43
C ARG A 278 16.87 13.97 -5.35
N ASP A 279 16.22 13.69 -4.22
CA ASP A 279 15.75 12.34 -3.88
C ASP A 279 14.23 12.16 -4.09
N GLY A 280 13.47 13.25 -4.02
CA GLY A 280 12.02 13.31 -4.11
C GLY A 280 11.50 14.57 -3.40
N CYS A 281 10.30 15.03 -3.75
CA CYS A 281 9.59 16.06 -3.00
C CYS A 281 8.07 15.93 -3.22
N PRO A 282 7.22 16.59 -2.40
CA PRO A 282 5.77 16.58 -2.58
C PRO A 282 5.27 17.03 -3.97
N ALA A 283 6.09 17.76 -4.73
CA ALA A 283 5.75 18.22 -6.08
C ALA A 283 6.07 17.21 -7.20
N CYS A 284 6.75 16.09 -6.91
CA CYS A 284 7.04 15.06 -7.91
C CYS A 284 6.68 13.65 -7.43
N VAL A 285 7.67 12.85 -7.01
CA VAL A 285 7.51 11.45 -6.60
C VAL A 285 7.11 11.28 -5.12
N GLY A 286 7.01 12.39 -4.38
CA GLY A 286 6.67 12.40 -2.94
C GLY A 286 7.85 12.77 -2.03
N PRO A 287 7.59 13.05 -0.75
CA PRO A 287 8.62 13.44 0.20
C PRO A 287 9.54 12.26 0.57
N PRO A 288 10.88 12.44 0.63
CA PRO A 288 11.83 11.35 0.87
C PRO A 288 11.63 10.56 2.17
N GLY A 289 11.05 11.18 3.20
CA GLY A 289 10.72 10.49 4.45
C GLY A 289 9.62 9.43 4.30
N GLU A 290 8.75 9.57 3.29
CA GLU A 290 7.64 8.65 3.02
C GLU A 290 7.96 7.64 1.92
N ILE A 291 8.90 7.95 1.02
CA ILE A 291 9.23 7.13 -0.15
C ILE A 291 10.69 6.63 -0.21
N GLY A 292 11.54 7.05 0.72
CA GLY A 292 12.96 6.68 0.77
C GLY A 292 13.88 7.52 -0.14
N PRO A 293 15.22 7.31 -0.01
CA PRO A 293 16.21 7.99 -0.85
C PRO A 293 16.23 7.43 -2.28
N ASN A 294 16.73 8.22 -3.24
CA ASN A 294 16.85 7.88 -4.67
C ASN A 294 15.54 7.60 -5.43
N THR A 295 14.36 7.72 -4.81
CA THR A 295 13.07 7.38 -5.44
C THR A 295 12.82 8.17 -6.73
N LYS A 296 13.23 9.43 -6.79
CA LYS A 296 13.15 10.22 -8.03
C LYS A 296 13.90 9.56 -9.19
N ALA A 297 15.13 9.11 -8.93
CA ALA A 297 16.00 8.55 -9.97
C ALA A 297 15.41 7.23 -10.53
N VAL A 298 15.01 6.32 -9.64
CA VAL A 298 14.43 5.03 -10.06
C VAL A 298 13.04 5.19 -10.68
N THR A 299 12.21 6.13 -10.20
CA THR A 299 10.91 6.42 -10.82
C THR A 299 11.08 6.99 -12.23
N ARG A 300 12.07 7.87 -12.42
CA ARG A 300 12.40 8.40 -13.76
C ARG A 300 12.83 7.30 -14.72
N GLN A 301 13.68 6.37 -14.27
CA GLN A 301 14.11 5.23 -15.07
C GLN A 301 12.95 4.29 -15.40
N LEU A 302 12.07 4.02 -14.42
CA LEU A 302 10.84 3.25 -14.65
C LEU A 302 10.01 3.86 -15.77
N LEU A 303 9.74 5.17 -15.69
CA LEU A 303 8.92 5.88 -16.69
C LEU A 303 9.55 5.82 -18.08
N LYS A 304 10.87 5.97 -18.19
CA LYS A 304 11.59 5.84 -19.47
C LYS A 304 11.43 4.46 -20.10
N ILE A 305 11.70 3.40 -19.33
CA ILE A 305 11.58 2.01 -19.82
C ILE A 305 10.15 1.71 -20.26
N VAL A 306 9.16 2.14 -19.47
CA VAL A 306 7.74 1.98 -19.80
C VAL A 306 7.37 2.72 -21.10
N MET A 307 7.98 3.87 -21.35
CA MET A 307 7.76 4.66 -22.58
C MET A 307 8.61 4.20 -23.78
N GLY A 308 9.53 3.25 -23.59
CA GLY A 308 10.45 2.78 -24.63
C GLY A 308 11.62 3.73 -24.93
N GLU A 309 12.01 4.57 -23.97
CA GLU A 309 13.24 5.40 -23.99
C GLU A 309 14.42 4.73 -23.29
#